data_AF-A0A838PXZ4-F1
#
_entry.id   AF-A0A838PXZ4-F1
#
_cell.length_a   1.000
_cell.length_b   1.000
_cell.length_c   1.000
_cell.angle_alpha   90.00
_cell.angle_beta   90.00
_cell.angle_gamma   90.00
#
_symmetry.space_group_name_H-M   'P 1'
#
loop_
_entity.id
_entity.type
_entity.pdbx_description
1 polymer ?
#
loop_
_entity_poly.entity_id
_entity_poly.type
_entity_poly.pdbx_seq_one_letter_code
_entity_poly.pdbx_strand_id
1 'polypeptide(L)'
;MRKQVVPIERITRTIFTFREQKVMLSQDLAALYGVTVRALTQAGETERRSLPEGLRYQFTSEEFADLKSQIVISKRGRGGRRHHPYAFTEQGVAMLSSVLRSARAVKVNIAIMRAFVQLRGALENNRALARKFAELEARVGG
;
A
#
# COMPACT_ATOMS: atom_id res chain seq x y z
N MET A 1 -4.94 -27.42 0.29
CA MET A 1 -4.84 -25.98 -0.06
C MET A 1 -4.26 -25.22 1.13
N ARG A 2 -3.08 -24.57 1.00
CA ARG A 2 -2.51 -23.77 2.11
C ARG A 2 -3.35 -22.50 2.28
N LYS A 3 -4.08 -22.37 3.39
CA LYS A 3 -4.76 -21.11 3.78
C LYS A 3 -3.73 -19.98 3.72
N GLN A 4 -3.92 -19.02 2.82
CA GLN A 4 -3.13 -17.80 2.81
C GLN A 4 -3.35 -17.08 4.16
N VAL A 5 -2.28 -16.56 4.74
CA VAL A 5 -2.31 -15.89 6.05
C VAL A 5 -3.24 -14.66 6.04
N VAL A 6 -3.40 -14.03 4.87
CA VAL A 6 -4.34 -12.92 4.61
C VAL A 6 -4.85 -13.04 3.17
N PRO A 7 -6.18 -12.92 2.91
CA PRO A 7 -6.71 -12.86 1.54
C PRO A 7 -6.18 -11.65 0.76
N ILE A 8 -5.89 -11.83 -0.53
CA ILE A 8 -5.32 -10.78 -1.39
C ILE A 8 -6.27 -9.59 -1.50
N GLU A 9 -7.57 -9.84 -1.59
CA GLU A 9 -8.62 -8.81 -1.72
C GLU A 9 -8.61 -7.86 -0.52
N ARG A 10 -8.30 -8.39 0.67
CA ARG A 10 -8.18 -7.58 1.88
C ARG A 10 -6.95 -6.67 1.82
N ILE A 11 -5.84 -7.16 1.25
CA ILE A 11 -4.63 -6.38 1.09
C ILE A 11 -4.84 -5.28 0.05
N THR A 12 -5.49 -5.59 -1.08
CA THR A 12 -5.78 -4.61 -2.14
C THR A 12 -6.55 -3.40 -1.61
N ARG A 13 -7.48 -3.60 -0.66
CA ARG A 13 -8.24 -2.50 0.01
C ARG A 13 -7.39 -1.58 0.89
N THR A 14 -6.17 -1.99 1.23
CA THR A 14 -5.22 -1.18 2.02
C THR A 14 -4.17 -0.50 1.14
N ILE A 15 -4.23 -0.71 -0.18
CA ILE A 15 -3.38 -0.03 -1.16
C ILE A 15 -4.15 1.17 -1.70
N PHE A 16 -3.53 2.35 -1.65
CA PHE A 16 -4.13 3.58 -2.16
C PHE A 16 -3.11 4.34 -3.01
N THR A 17 -3.60 5.33 -3.76
CA THR A 17 -2.75 6.18 -4.59
C THR A 17 -2.32 7.40 -3.79
N PHE A 18 -1.02 7.67 -3.72
CA PHE A 18 -0.44 8.88 -3.14
C PHE A 18 0.68 9.37 -4.05
N ARG A 19 0.62 10.63 -4.48
CA ARG A 19 1.58 11.21 -5.45
C ARG A 19 1.83 10.29 -6.65
N GLU A 20 0.73 9.82 -7.26
CA GLU A 20 0.72 8.88 -8.40
C GLU A 20 1.29 7.48 -8.13
N GLN A 21 1.74 7.21 -6.91
CA GLN A 21 2.29 5.92 -6.52
C GLN A 21 1.29 5.10 -5.72
N LYS A 22 1.34 3.77 -5.88
CA LYS A 22 0.60 2.84 -5.03
C LYS A 22 1.38 2.64 -3.74
N VAL A 23 0.75 2.95 -2.61
CA VAL A 23 1.37 2.89 -1.29
C VAL A 23 0.45 2.22 -0.27
N MET A 24 1.04 1.77 0.84
CA MET A 24 0.35 1.22 2.00
C MET A 24 0.72 1.99 3.27
N LEU A 25 -0.23 2.17 4.19
CA LEU A 25 0.02 2.88 5.45
C LEU A 25 0.79 2.01 6.44
N SER A 26 1.62 2.64 7.25
CA SER A 26 2.37 2.00 8.33
C SER A 26 1.49 1.22 9.31
N GLN A 27 0.23 1.62 9.47
CA GLN A 27 -0.73 0.91 10.31
C GLN A 27 -1.22 -0.40 9.73
N ASP A 28 -1.55 -0.38 8.45
CA ASP A 28 -2.07 -1.56 7.76
C ASP A 28 -0.94 -2.59 7.65
N LEU A 29 0.27 -2.13 7.30
CA LEU A 29 1.48 -2.96 7.32
C LEU A 29 1.76 -3.55 8.70
N ALA A 30 1.73 -2.72 9.75
CA ALA A 30 1.94 -3.20 11.12
C ALA A 30 0.92 -4.28 11.51
N ALA A 31 -0.37 -4.07 11.19
CA ALA A 31 -1.43 -5.03 11.45
C ALA A 31 -1.26 -6.34 10.65
N LEU A 32 -0.89 -6.26 9.38
CA LEU A 32 -0.64 -7.42 8.53
C LEU A 32 0.55 -8.23 9.06
N TYR A 33 1.66 -7.54 9.34
CA TYR A 33 2.89 -8.14 9.88
C TYR A 33 2.75 -8.63 11.32
N GLY A 34 1.75 -8.15 12.07
CA GLY A 34 1.56 -8.50 13.48
C GLY A 34 2.60 -7.84 14.39
N VAL A 35 3.05 -6.65 14.03
CA VAL A 35 4.02 -5.85 14.79
C VAL A 35 3.41 -4.51 15.18
N THR A 36 4.02 -3.79 16.11
CA THR A 36 3.59 -2.42 16.42
C THR A 36 4.05 -1.46 15.32
N VAL A 37 3.32 -0.36 15.11
CA VAL A 37 3.73 0.69 14.16
C VAL A 37 5.13 1.21 14.50
N ARG A 38 5.43 1.37 15.80
CA ARG A 38 6.75 1.79 16.29
C ARG A 38 7.84 0.80 15.90
N ALA A 39 7.61 -0.51 16.07
CA ALA A 39 8.58 -1.53 15.66
C ALA A 39 8.80 -1.53 14.14
N LEU A 40 7.74 -1.33 13.36
CA LEU A 40 7.82 -1.22 11.90
C LEU A 40 8.64 0.00 11.47
N THR A 41 8.36 1.17 12.03
CA THR A 41 9.09 2.41 11.69
C THR A 41 10.53 2.35 12.17
N GLN A 42 10.76 1.82 13.37
CA GLN A 42 12.12 1.64 13.90
C GLN A 42 12.92 0.66 13.04
N ALA A 43 12.32 -0.44 12.57
CA ALA A 43 12.96 -1.35 11.62
C ALA A 43 13.40 -0.63 10.33
N GLY A 44 12.57 0.29 9.83
CA GLY A 44 12.92 1.12 8.66
C GLY A 44 14.00 2.18 8.90
N GLU A 45 14.22 2.59 10.15
CA GLU A 45 15.23 3.59 10.55
C GLU A 45 16.56 2.96 11.02
N THR A 46 16.51 1.74 11.58
CA THR A 46 17.64 1.16 12.33
C THR A 46 18.62 0.37 11.45
N GLU A 47 18.21 -0.14 10.29
CA GLU A 47 19.17 -0.77 9.39
C GLU A 47 20.11 0.26 8.77
N ARG A 48 21.40 -0.08 8.63
CA ARG A 48 22.48 0.71 7.97
C ARG A 48 22.18 1.13 6.52
N ARG A 49 20.99 0.83 6.02
CA ARG A 49 20.38 1.24 4.76
C ARG A 49 19.03 1.85 5.11
N SER A 50 19.04 3.09 5.59
CA SER A 50 17.82 3.90 5.63
C SER A 50 17.07 3.72 4.31
N LEU A 51 15.76 3.56 4.38
CA LEU A 51 14.92 3.44 3.19
C LEU A 51 15.26 4.59 2.23
N PRO A 52 15.71 4.28 0.99
CA PRO A 52 15.98 5.29 -0.01
C PRO A 52 14.82 6.27 -0.16
N GLU A 53 15.16 7.51 -0.49
CA GLU A 53 14.16 8.53 -0.79
C GLU A 53 13.19 8.02 -1.86
N GLY A 54 11.90 8.26 -1.65
CA GLY A 54 10.85 7.78 -2.54
C GLY A 54 10.29 6.39 -2.24
N LEU A 55 10.83 5.66 -1.25
CA LEU A 55 10.25 4.36 -0.83
C LEU A 55 9.37 4.45 0.41
N ARG A 56 9.51 5.57 1.13
CA ARG A 56 8.74 5.93 2.30
C ARG A 56 8.41 7.41 2.25
N TYR A 57 7.17 7.73 2.60
CA TYR A 57 6.68 9.10 2.68
C TYR A 57 6.04 9.32 4.04
N GLN A 58 6.21 10.51 4.59
CA GLN A 58 5.44 10.97 5.74
C GLN A 58 4.39 11.95 5.25
N PHE A 59 3.12 11.72 5.61
CA PHE A 59 2.05 12.63 5.21
C PHE A 59 2.19 13.97 5.94
N THR A 60 1.88 15.06 5.25
CA THR A 60 1.58 16.34 5.91
C THR A 60 0.20 16.30 6.59
N SER A 61 -0.11 17.33 7.39
CA SER A 61 -1.43 17.51 7.97
C SER A 61 -2.54 17.57 6.92
N GLU A 62 -2.28 18.28 5.83
CA GLU A 62 -3.19 18.46 4.70
C GLU A 62 -3.38 17.16 3.93
N GLU A 63 -2.28 16.52 3.51
CA GLU A 63 -2.33 15.25 2.78
C GLU A 63 -3.04 14.15 3.59
N PHE A 64 -2.85 14.14 4.92
CA PHE A 64 -3.55 13.20 5.79
C PHE A 64 -5.04 13.55 6.00
N ALA A 65 -5.40 14.84 5.95
CA ALA A 65 -6.80 15.26 5.97
C ALA A 65 -7.53 14.82 4.69
N ASP A 66 -6.88 15.00 3.53
CA ASP A 66 -7.41 14.57 2.23
C ASP A 66 -7.50 13.04 2.13
N LEU A 67 -6.51 12.31 2.63
CA LEU A 67 -6.57 10.86 2.68
C LEU A 67 -7.74 10.36 3.54
N LYS A 68 -8.02 11.02 4.67
CA LYS A 68 -9.15 10.69 5.55
C LYS A 68 -10.50 11.06 4.95
N SER A 69 -10.57 12.05 4.06
CA SER A 69 -11.82 12.40 3.38
C SER A 69 -12.11 11.44 2.22
N GLN A 70 -11.07 10.95 1.56
CA GLN A 70 -11.18 9.99 0.45
C GLN A 70 -11.40 8.54 0.91
N ILE A 71 -10.92 8.18 2.10
CA ILE A 71 -11.03 6.83 2.64
C ILE A 71 -11.90 6.87 3.88
N VAL A 72 -12.82 5.91 4.05
CA VAL A 72 -13.59 5.69 5.29
C VAL A 72 -12.67 5.13 6.39
N ILE A 73 -11.61 5.87 6.74
CA ILE A 73 -10.81 5.61 7.93
C ILE A 73 -11.67 6.11 9.09
N SER A 74 -12.43 5.19 9.71
CA SER A 74 -13.13 5.43 10.96
C SER A 74 -12.21 6.21 11.91
N LYS A 75 -12.71 7.28 12.56
CA LYS A 75 -11.99 8.06 13.58
C LYS A 75 -11.43 7.12 14.67
N ARG A 76 -10.25 6.53 14.46
CA ARG A 76 -9.61 5.67 15.46
C ARG A 76 -9.01 6.57 16.53
N GLY A 77 -9.78 6.77 17.60
CA GLY A 77 -9.33 7.35 18.86
C GLY A 77 -9.77 8.80 19.08
N ARG A 78 -10.50 9.01 20.19
CA ARG A 78 -10.78 10.32 20.79
C ARG A 78 -9.44 10.88 21.31
N GLY A 79 -8.76 11.63 20.46
CA GLY A 79 -7.41 12.13 20.71
C GLY A 79 -6.64 12.07 19.40
N GLY A 80 -6.55 13.19 18.71
CA GLY A 80 -5.89 13.29 17.41
C GLY A 80 -4.54 12.56 17.41
N ARG A 81 -4.24 11.88 16.31
CA ARG A 81 -2.92 11.27 16.09
C ARG A 81 -1.82 12.31 16.36
N ARG A 82 -0.97 12.08 17.36
CA ARG A 82 0.19 12.95 17.63
C ARG A 82 1.24 12.93 16.50
N HIS A 83 1.20 11.93 15.62
CA HIS A 83 2.10 11.80 14.48
C HIS A 83 1.37 11.38 13.21
N HIS A 84 1.72 12.00 12.09
CA HIS A 84 1.27 11.62 10.76
C HIS A 84 1.77 10.21 10.42
N PRO A 85 0.92 9.37 9.79
CA PRO A 85 1.36 8.04 9.40
C PRO A 85 2.49 8.10 8.36
N TYR A 86 3.23 7.01 8.22
CA TYR A 86 4.10 6.80 7.07
C TYR A 86 3.35 6.00 6.01
N ALA A 87 3.60 6.30 4.74
CA ALA A 87 3.24 5.51 3.59
C ALA A 87 4.49 4.83 3.02
N PHE A 88 4.34 3.60 2.54
CA PHE A 88 5.41 2.81 1.93
C PHE A 88 4.99 2.34 0.55
N THR A 89 5.89 2.47 -0.41
CA THR A 89 5.72 1.90 -1.76
C THR A 89 5.87 0.38 -1.72
N GLU A 90 5.56 -0.30 -2.82
CA GLU A 90 5.82 -1.74 -2.96
C GLU A 90 7.27 -2.09 -2.60
N GLN A 91 8.25 -1.36 -3.15
CA GLN A 91 9.66 -1.57 -2.87
C GLN A 91 10.00 -1.27 -1.40
N GLY A 92 9.39 -0.23 -0.81
CA GLY A 92 9.53 0.07 0.62
C GLY A 92 9.01 -1.06 1.51
N VAL A 93 7.89 -1.69 1.14
CA VAL A 93 7.35 -2.87 1.84
C VAL A 93 8.27 -4.07 1.70
N ALA A 94 8.84 -4.29 0.50
CA ALA A 94 9.81 -5.36 0.27
C ALA A 94 11.01 -5.23 1.23
N MET A 95 11.55 -4.01 1.36
CA MET A 95 12.66 -3.72 2.28
C MET A 95 12.26 -3.92 3.75
N LEU A 96 11.09 -3.46 4.17
CA LEU A 96 10.61 -3.71 5.54
C LEU A 96 10.56 -5.21 5.87
N SER A 97 10.15 -6.03 4.91
CA SER A 97 10.07 -7.48 5.12
C SER A 97 11.44 -8.15 5.31
N SER A 98 12.49 -7.66 4.63
CA SER A 98 13.85 -8.16 4.82
C SER A 98 14.42 -7.79 6.18
N VAL A 99 13.97 -6.68 6.77
CA VAL A 99 14.38 -6.27 8.12
C VAL A 99 13.63 -7.04 9.20
N LEU A 100 12.33 -7.28 9.04
CA LEU A 100 11.50 -7.94 10.06
C LEU A 100 11.80 -9.44 10.24
N ARG A 101 12.49 -10.09 9.27
CA ARG A 101 13.07 -11.45 9.32
C ARG A 101 12.22 -12.56 9.96
N SER A 102 10.88 -12.45 9.92
CA SER A 102 9.98 -13.47 10.48
C SER A 102 9.28 -14.28 9.38
N ALA A 103 8.98 -15.55 9.66
CA ALA A 103 8.22 -16.40 8.73
C ALA A 103 6.84 -15.81 8.37
N ARG A 104 6.25 -15.05 9.30
CA ARG A 104 5.03 -14.28 9.04
C ARG A 104 5.29 -13.12 8.08
N ALA A 105 6.35 -12.35 8.29
CA ALA A 105 6.73 -11.24 7.41
C ALA A 105 6.98 -11.70 5.99
N VAL A 106 7.66 -12.83 5.80
CA VAL A 106 7.87 -13.41 4.46
C VAL A 106 6.53 -13.74 3.78
N LYS A 107 5.63 -14.45 4.46
CA LYS A 107 4.31 -14.84 3.90
C LYS A 107 3.44 -13.63 3.57
N VAL A 108 3.42 -12.63 4.47
CA VAL A 108 2.66 -11.40 4.29
C VAL A 108 3.24 -10.58 3.13
N ASN A 109 4.56 -10.45 3.04
CA ASN A 109 5.20 -9.73 1.95
C ASN A 109 4.87 -10.34 0.58
N ILE A 110 4.92 -11.68 0.46
CA ILE A 110 4.51 -12.38 -0.77
C ILE A 110 3.06 -12.06 -1.14
N ALA A 111 2.15 -12.05 -0.16
CA ALA A 111 0.75 -11.72 -0.40
C ALA A 111 0.57 -10.25 -0.82
N ILE A 112 1.36 -9.34 -0.23
CA ILE A 112 1.39 -7.92 -0.61
C ILE A 112 1.88 -7.75 -2.04
N MET A 113 3.01 -8.35 -2.42
CA MET A 113 3.53 -8.27 -3.80
C MET A 113 2.51 -8.79 -4.82
N ARG A 114 1.81 -9.89 -4.50
CA ARG A 114 0.72 -10.40 -5.36
C ARG A 114 -0.42 -9.40 -5.51
N ALA A 115 -0.80 -8.71 -4.44
CA ALA A 115 -1.83 -7.68 -4.49
C ALA A 115 -1.41 -6.50 -5.39
N PHE A 116 -0.16 -6.04 -5.30
CA PHE A 116 0.38 -4.99 -6.18
C PHE A 116 0.41 -5.42 -7.66
N VAL A 117 0.85 -6.65 -7.95
CA VAL A 117 0.85 -7.21 -9.31
C VAL A 117 -0.57 -7.31 -9.86
N GLN A 118 -1.51 -7.84 -9.08
CA GLN A 118 -2.92 -7.95 -9.50
C GLN A 118 -3.54 -6.57 -9.77
N LEU A 119 -3.20 -5.57 -8.95
CA LEU A 119 -3.68 -4.20 -9.14
C LEU A 119 -3.14 -3.59 -10.44
N ARG A 120 -1.87 -3.82 -10.78
CA ARG A 120 -1.29 -3.40 -12.07
C ARG A 120 -1.99 -4.06 -13.24
N GLY A 121 -2.17 -5.38 -13.21
CA GLY A 121 -2.84 -6.11 -14.29
C GLY A 121 -4.29 -5.64 -14.51
N ALA A 122 -5.03 -5.34 -13.44
CA ALA A 122 -6.38 -4.78 -13.55
C ALA A 122 -6.41 -3.40 -14.22
N LEU A 123 -5.44 -2.52 -13.90
CA LEU A 123 -5.31 -1.20 -14.52
C LEU A 123 -4.92 -1.29 -16.01
N GLU A 124 -4.03 -2.22 -16.35
CA GLU A 124 -3.62 -2.47 -17.74
C GLU A 124 -4.78 -3.01 -18.58
N ASN A 125 -5.55 -3.97 -18.05
CA ASN A 125 -6.73 -4.50 -18.71
C ASN A 125 -7.77 -3.40 -18.97
N ASN A 126 -8.01 -2.52 -18.00
CA ASN A 126 -8.91 -1.38 -18.17
C ASN A 126 -8.43 -0.41 -19.25
N ARG A 127 -7.11 -0.12 -19.32
CA ARG A 127 -6.54 0.72 -20.40
C ARG A 127 -6.70 0.07 -21.77
N ALA A 128 -6.49 -1.24 -21.87
CA ALA A 128 -6.68 -1.97 -23.12
C ALA A 128 -8.15 -1.95 -23.57
N LEU A 129 -9.09 -2.10 -22.63
CA LEU A 129 -10.52 -1.99 -22.91
C LEU A 129 -10.92 -0.58 -23.34
N ALA A 130 -10.43 0.46 -22.67
CA ALA A 130 -10.70 1.86 -23.03
C ALA A 130 -10.23 2.19 -24.45
N ARG A 131 -9.06 1.68 -24.86
CA ARG A 131 -8.55 1.82 -26.24
C ARG A 131 -9.48 1.16 -27.27
N LYS A 132 -9.87 -0.09 -27.02
CA LYS A 132 -10.80 -0.81 -27.91
C LYS A 132 -12.16 -0.11 -28.03
N PHE A 133 -12.64 0.49 -26.94
CA PHE A 133 -13.89 1.25 -26.96
C PHE A 133 -13.78 2.51 -27.81
N ALA A 134 -12.70 3.29 -27.66
CA ALA A 134 -12.43 4.47 -28.49
C ALA A 134 -12.30 4.12 -29.99
N GLU A 135 -11.68 2.98 -30.32
CA GLU A 135 -11.59 2.47 -31.69
C GLU A 135 -12.97 2.09 -32.27
N LEU A 136 -13.88 1.56 -31.44
CA LEU A 136 -15.24 1.24 -31.86
C LEU A 136 -16.10 2.50 -32.03
N GLU A 137 -16.02 3.47 -31.12
CA GLU A 137 -16.71 4.75 -31.26
C GLU A 137 -16.31 5.48 -32.54
N ALA A 138 -15.01 5.49 -32.87
CA ALA A 138 -14.51 6.09 -34.11
C ALA A 138 -15.00 5.37 -35.39
N ARG A 139 -15.39 4.09 -35.29
CA ARG A 139 -15.91 3.29 -36.42
C ARG A 139 -17.43 3.37 -36.58
N VAL A 140 -18.16 3.62 -35.50
CA VAL A 140 -19.64 3.58 -35.47
C VAL A 140 -20.24 4.99 -35.43
N GLY A 141 -19.50 6.00 -34.97
CA GLY A 141 -19.92 7.39 -34.90
C GLY A 141 -19.48 8.27 -36.09
N GLY A 142 -19.06 7.66 -37.20
CA GLY A 142 -18.72 8.33 -38.46
C GLY A 142 -19.75 8.06 -39.55
#